data_AF-A0A2E6S2U9-F1
#
_entry.id   AF-A0A2E6S2U9-F1
#
_cell.length_a   1.000
_cell.length_b   1.000
_cell.length_c   1.000
_cell.angle_alpha   90.00
_cell.angle_beta   90.00
_cell.angle_gamma   90.00
#
_symmetry.space_group_name_H-M   'P 1'
#
loop_
_entity.id
_entity.type
_entity.pdbx_description
1 polymer ?
#
loop_
_entity_poly.entity_id
_entity_poly.type
_entity_poly.pdbx_seq_one_letter_code
_entity_poly.pdbx_strand_id
1 'polypeptide(L)'
;MFNLQTFIKQKTTNFILLFLYFLSCDNPFQDTKNPINADCIDESKISLIVVCPTDYDPVCGCNLQTYSNACYATQSGVTRWISGECDSAVN
;
A
#
# COMPACT_ATOMS: atom_id res chain seq x y z
N MET A 1 39.29 -41.40 -2.28
CA MET A 1 40.03 -40.26 -1.68
C MET A 1 39.40 -38.97 -2.21
N PHE A 2 38.34 -38.49 -1.57
CA PHE A 2 37.64 -37.28 -2.03
C PHE A 2 38.45 -36.06 -1.60
N ASN A 3 38.86 -35.26 -2.58
CA ASN A 3 39.90 -34.24 -2.43
C ASN A 3 39.37 -33.02 -1.63
N LEU A 4 40.14 -32.53 -0.67
CA LEU A 4 39.83 -31.35 0.16
C LEU A 4 39.61 -30.08 -0.68
N GLN A 5 40.30 -29.97 -1.83
CA GLN A 5 40.14 -28.87 -2.80
C GLN A 5 38.75 -28.84 -3.45
N THR A 6 38.16 -30.02 -3.71
CA THR A 6 36.78 -30.13 -4.24
C THR A 6 35.73 -29.73 -3.20
N PHE A 7 35.96 -30.03 -1.92
CA PHE A 7 35.01 -29.70 -0.85
C PHE A 7 34.96 -28.19 -0.56
N ILE A 8 36.11 -27.50 -0.60
CA ILE A 8 36.20 -26.05 -0.45
C ILE A 8 35.54 -25.34 -1.65
N LYS A 9 35.78 -25.81 -2.89
CA LYS A 9 35.14 -25.28 -4.09
C LYS A 9 33.62 -25.48 -4.10
N GLN A 10 33.12 -26.64 -3.67
CA GLN A 10 31.68 -26.90 -3.58
C GLN A 10 30.99 -25.99 -2.55
N LYS A 11 31.64 -25.77 -1.39
CA LYS A 11 31.14 -24.86 -0.34
C LYS A 11 31.15 -23.40 -0.80
N THR A 12 32.19 -22.94 -1.50
CA THR A 12 32.23 -21.57 -2.03
C THR A 12 31.22 -21.36 -3.15
N THR A 13 31.01 -22.34 -4.05
CA THR A 13 29.97 -22.25 -5.10
C THR A 13 28.56 -22.18 -4.49
N ASN A 14 28.24 -22.98 -3.48
CA ASN A 14 26.93 -22.93 -2.81
C ASN A 14 26.69 -21.61 -2.05
N PHE A 15 27.71 -21.06 -1.39
CA PHE A 15 27.60 -19.76 -0.72
C PHE A 15 27.42 -18.61 -1.71
N ILE A 16 28.13 -18.63 -2.84
CA ILE A 16 27.99 -17.62 -3.90
C ILE A 16 26.60 -17.70 -4.52
N LEU A 17 26.07 -18.90 -4.78
CA LEU A 17 24.71 -19.07 -5.31
C LEU A 17 23.64 -18.59 -4.33
N LEU A 18 23.78 -18.88 -3.03
CA LEU A 18 22.89 -18.35 -1.98
C LEU A 18 22.96 -16.83 -1.90
N PHE A 19 24.15 -16.24 -1.94
CA PHE A 19 24.34 -14.79 -1.89
C PHE A 19 23.76 -14.09 -3.11
N LEU A 20 23.90 -14.67 -4.31
CA LEU A 20 23.24 -14.18 -5.53
C LEU A 20 21.72 -14.33 -5.47
N TYR A 21 21.21 -15.35 -4.78
CA TYR A 21 19.78 -15.54 -4.51
C TYR A 21 19.23 -14.46 -3.57
N PHE A 22 20.01 -14.08 -2.54
CA PHE A 22 19.67 -12.98 -1.64
C PHE A 22 19.76 -11.61 -2.34
N LEU A 23 20.73 -11.40 -3.24
CA LEU A 23 20.86 -10.18 -4.05
C LEU A 23 19.77 -10.03 -5.13
N SER A 24 19.03 -11.09 -5.44
CA SER A 24 17.89 -11.04 -6.39
C SER A 24 16.53 -10.85 -5.70
N CYS A 25 16.51 -10.56 -4.39
CA CYS A 25 15.31 -10.21 -3.63
C CYS A 25 15.39 -8.81 -2.99
N ASP A 26 15.83 -7.80 -3.74
CA ASP A 26 15.29 -6.45 -3.57
C ASP A 26 14.20 -6.27 -4.63
N ASN A 27 13.08 -6.97 -4.47
CA ASN A 27 11.86 -6.47 -5.09
C ASN A 27 11.55 -5.17 -4.34
N PRO A 28 11.59 -3.97 -4.96
CA PRO A 28 10.73 -2.94 -4.46
C PRO A 28 9.34 -3.58 -4.52
N PHE A 29 8.73 -3.78 -3.34
CA PHE A 29 7.30 -3.93 -3.26
C PHE A 29 6.75 -2.61 -3.82
N GLN A 30 6.64 -2.57 -5.15
CA GLN A 30 5.82 -1.62 -5.83
C GLN A 30 4.43 -2.04 -5.39
N ASP A 31 3.97 -1.41 -4.31
CA ASP A 31 2.58 -1.00 -4.26
C ASP A 31 2.25 -0.58 -5.68
N THR A 32 1.49 -1.40 -6.38
CA THR A 32 0.92 -1.02 -7.66
C THR A 32 -0.10 0.06 -7.29
N LYS A 33 0.41 1.26 -7.04
CA LYS A 33 -0.36 2.47 -6.83
C LYS A 33 -1.12 2.64 -8.13
N ASN A 34 -2.33 2.07 -8.14
CA ASN A 34 -3.27 2.14 -9.24
C ASN A 34 -3.38 3.61 -9.63
N PRO A 35 -2.97 4.02 -10.85
CA PRO A 35 -2.90 5.43 -11.24
C PRO A 35 -4.26 6.13 -11.24
N ILE A 36 -5.35 5.39 -10.98
CA ILE A 36 -6.71 5.91 -10.83
C ILE A 36 -7.07 6.22 -9.35
N ASN A 37 -6.28 5.80 -8.35
CA ASN A 37 -6.52 6.03 -6.90
C ASN A 37 -5.23 6.21 -6.03
N ALA A 38 -4.13 6.69 -6.62
CA ALA A 38 -2.78 6.36 -6.14
C ALA A 38 -2.15 7.20 -5.02
N ASP A 39 -2.78 8.19 -4.38
CA ASP A 39 -2.03 8.96 -3.35
C ASP A 39 -2.82 9.56 -2.20
N CYS A 40 -4.03 9.06 -1.97
CA CYS A 40 -4.90 9.66 -0.97
C CYS A 40 -5.73 8.66 -0.18
N ILE A 41 -5.45 7.36 -0.34
CA ILE A 41 -5.93 6.33 0.57
C ILE A 41 -4.74 5.84 1.38
N ASP A 42 -4.83 6.01 2.68
CA ASP A 42 -3.87 5.54 3.67
C ASP A 42 -4.51 4.39 4.44
N GLU A 43 -4.20 3.16 4.03
CA GLU A 43 -4.76 1.94 4.62
C GLU A 43 -4.45 1.82 6.12
N SER A 44 -3.35 2.41 6.59
CA SER A 44 -2.98 2.40 8.01
C SER A 44 -3.94 3.22 8.88
N LYS A 45 -4.75 4.09 8.28
CA LYS A 45 -5.74 4.93 8.96
C LYS A 45 -7.15 4.35 8.94
N ILE A 46 -7.36 3.24 8.22
CA ILE A 46 -8.66 2.57 8.21
C ILE A 46 -8.94 2.03 9.62
N SER A 47 -10.05 2.46 10.23
CA SER A 47 -10.36 2.08 11.62
C SER A 47 -11.84 1.80 11.83
N LEU A 48 -12.15 0.56 12.22
CA LEU A 48 -13.53 0.11 12.45
C LEU A 48 -14.12 0.59 13.79
N ILE A 49 -13.31 1.17 14.67
CA ILE A 49 -13.71 1.54 16.04
C ILE A 49 -13.90 3.06 16.23
N VAL A 50 -13.77 3.86 15.17
CA VAL A 50 -13.96 5.32 15.26
C VAL A 50 -15.45 5.63 15.42
N VAL A 51 -15.76 6.45 16.42
CA VAL A 51 -17.08 7.03 16.61
C VAL A 51 -17.09 8.39 15.92
N CYS A 52 -17.87 8.52 14.86
CA CYS A 52 -18.07 9.77 14.15
C CYS A 52 -19.37 10.46 14.57
N PRO A 53 -19.43 11.80 14.55
CA PRO A 53 -20.68 12.53 14.63
C PRO A 53 -21.64 12.09 13.52
N THR A 54 -22.94 12.13 13.81
CA THR A 54 -24.00 11.76 12.85
C THR A 54 -24.47 12.93 12.00
N ASP A 55 -23.87 14.11 12.16
CA ASP A 55 -24.20 15.29 11.37
C ASP A 55 -23.87 15.05 9.89
N TYR A 56 -24.76 15.53 9.02
CA TYR A 56 -24.59 15.43 7.58
C TYR A 56 -23.91 16.70 7.06
N ASP A 57 -22.63 16.58 6.75
CA ASP A 57 -21.78 17.62 6.15
C ASP A 57 -20.90 16.96 5.08
N PRO A 58 -21.48 16.63 3.91
CA PRO A 58 -20.91 15.67 2.99
C PRO A 58 -19.57 16.13 2.42
N VAL A 59 -18.71 15.15 2.14
CA VAL A 59 -17.43 15.37 1.47
C VAL A 59 -17.23 14.39 0.33
N CYS A 60 -16.61 14.84 -0.75
CA CYS A 60 -16.23 14.02 -1.89
C CYS A 60 -14.78 13.60 -1.73
N GLY A 61 -14.57 12.33 -1.44
CA GLY A 61 -13.23 11.73 -1.34
C GLY A 61 -12.52 11.71 -2.68
N CYS A 62 -11.19 11.66 -2.64
CA CYS A 62 -10.36 11.55 -3.83
C CYS A 62 -10.59 10.25 -4.65
N ASN A 63 -11.25 9.26 -4.05
CA ASN A 63 -11.71 8.03 -4.68
C ASN A 63 -13.10 8.17 -5.33
N LEU A 64 -13.61 9.40 -5.45
CA LEU A 64 -14.92 9.73 -6.01
C LEU A 64 -16.09 9.11 -5.21
N GLN A 65 -15.86 8.83 -3.93
CA GLN A 65 -16.91 8.39 -3.02
C GLN A 65 -17.36 9.54 -2.13
N THR A 66 -18.68 9.73 -2.02
CA THR A 66 -19.30 10.64 -1.06
C THR A 66 -19.28 10.00 0.33
N TYR A 67 -18.82 10.75 1.34
CA TYR A 67 -18.91 10.40 2.75
C TYR A 67 -19.83 11.38 3.47
N SER A 68 -20.62 10.89 4.43
CA SER A 68 -21.59 11.71 5.18
C SER A 68 -20.97 12.90 5.91
N ASN A 69 -19.70 12.75 6.31
CA ASN A 69 -18.86 13.84 6.81
C ASN A 69 -17.37 13.47 6.75
N ALA A 70 -16.51 14.46 7.03
CA ALA A 70 -15.06 14.31 7.02
C ALA A 70 -14.53 13.22 7.98
N CYS A 71 -15.22 12.94 9.09
CA CYS A 71 -14.83 11.88 10.01
C CYS A 71 -14.96 10.52 9.33
N TYR A 72 -16.09 10.23 8.68
CA TYR A 72 -16.29 8.98 7.94
C TYR A 72 -15.33 8.81 6.75
N ALA A 73 -14.96 9.91 6.08
CA ALA A 73 -13.92 9.89 5.04
C ALA A 73 -12.56 9.47 5.62
N THR A 74 -12.15 10.11 6.71
CA THR A 74 -10.87 9.81 7.40
C THR A 74 -10.85 8.38 7.93
N GLN A 75 -11.96 7.93 8.53
CA GLN A 75 -12.13 6.56 9.02
C GLN A 75 -11.93 5.52 7.92
N SER A 76 -12.28 5.86 6.68
CA SER A 76 -12.14 5.01 5.51
C SER A 76 -10.75 5.10 4.86
N GLY A 77 -9.79 5.74 5.53
CA GLY A 77 -8.42 5.91 5.05
C GLY A 77 -8.29 7.03 4.01
N VAL A 78 -9.34 7.78 3.68
CA VAL A 78 -9.24 8.89 2.73
C VAL A 78 -8.49 10.04 3.41
N THR A 79 -7.44 10.54 2.77
CA THR A 79 -6.60 11.63 3.29
C THR A 79 -6.85 12.97 2.59
N ARG A 80 -7.64 12.97 1.52
CA ARG A 80 -7.98 14.17 0.75
C ARG A 80 -9.42 14.11 0.22
N TRP A 81 -10.15 15.21 0.41
CA TRP A 81 -11.52 15.39 -0.02
C TRP A 81 -11.83 16.87 -0.28
N ILE A 82 -12.94 17.14 -0.95
CA ILE A 82 -13.54 18.47 -1.08
C ILE A 82 -14.91 18.49 -0.37
N SER A 83 -15.37 19.68 0.04
CA SER A 83 -16.71 19.83 0.63
C SER A 83 -17.79 19.61 -0.42
N GLY A 84 -18.90 19.02 0.01
CA GLY A 84 -20.02 18.62 -0.85
C GLY A 84 -19.94 17.15 -1.27
N GLU A 85 -21.04 16.64 -1.81
CA GLU A 85 -21.10 15.30 -2.40
C GLU A 85 -20.28 15.24 -3.70
N CYS A 86 -19.86 14.05 -4.11
CA CYS A 86 -19.27 13.88 -5.43
C CYS A 86 -20.31 14.12 -6.52
N ASP A 87 -19.95 14.89 -7.54
CA ASP A 87 -20.77 14.98 -8.74
C ASP A 87 -20.78 13.61 -9.42
N SER A 88 -21.97 13.08 -9.70
CA SER A 88 -22.12 11.83 -10.46
C SER A 88 -21.69 12.00 -11.92
N ALA A 89 -21.50 13.25 -12.37
CA ALA A 89 -20.92 13.62 -13.64
C ALA A 89 -19.48 14.13 -13.41
N VAL A 90 -18.52 13.23 -13.41
CA VAL A 90 -17.13 13.60 -13.73
C VAL A 90 -17.15 14.08 -15.19
N ASN A 91 -17.24 15.39 -15.41
CA ASN A 91 -17.09 16.02 -16.72
C ASN A 91 -15.62 16.12 -17.12
#